data_AF-A0A1Y2CZ88-F1
#
_entry.id   AF-A0A1Y2CZ88-F1
#
_cell.length_a   1.000
_cell.length_b   1.000
_cell.length_c   1.000
_cell.angle_alpha   90.00
_cell.angle_beta   90.00
_cell.angle_gamma   90.00
#
_symmetry.space_group_name_H-M   'P 1'
#
loop_
_entity.id
_entity.type
_entity.pdbx_description
1 polymer ?
#
loop_
_entity_poly.entity_id
_entity_poly.type
_entity_poly.pdbx_seq_one_letter_code
_entity_poly.pdbx_strand_id
1 'polypeptide(L)'
;MLYGHLPFPDDPNNPGGLDIGLLYEYVRSTAIIYPESVSDDARDLMNAMLQVRRKNRANISTIMSHSWLSPAVDIFEDELNRKMDLLNIAGDDAIFTDSRGIERISSKHDSSEPSSPTIYQPKPRRLPNGQTVRLLAML
;
A
#
# COMPACT_ATOMS: atom_id res chain seq x y z
N MET A 1 -14.89 -11.90 -2.19
CA MET A 1 -15.49 -13.09 -1.53
C MET A 1 -16.97 -12.92 -1.24
N LEU A 2 -17.42 -11.78 -0.68
CA LEU A 2 -18.82 -11.57 -0.25
C LEU A 2 -19.93 -11.81 -1.29
N TYR A 3 -19.65 -11.69 -2.59
CA TYR A 3 -20.66 -11.85 -3.64
C TYR A 3 -20.12 -12.55 -4.91
N GLY A 4 -18.95 -13.21 -4.82
CA GLY A 4 -18.49 -14.15 -5.86
C GLY A 4 -17.99 -13.57 -7.20
N HIS A 5 -18.04 -12.25 -7.42
CA HIS A 5 -17.51 -11.61 -8.63
C HIS A 5 -16.63 -10.38 -8.32
N LEU A 6 -15.99 -9.83 -9.34
CA LEU A 6 -15.18 -8.62 -9.21
C LEU A 6 -16.07 -7.38 -8.97
N PRO A 7 -15.59 -6.39 -8.20
CA PRO A 7 -16.33 -5.14 -7.97
C PRO A 7 -16.47 -4.29 -9.25
N PHE A 8 -15.55 -4.45 -10.19
CA PHE A 8 -15.59 -3.83 -11.51
C PHE A 8 -15.78 -4.97 -12.53
N PRO A 9 -16.95 -5.07 -13.18
CA PRO A 9 -17.18 -6.09 -14.19
C PRO A 9 -16.34 -5.82 -15.44
N ASP A 10 -16.30 -6.77 -16.37
CA ASP A 10 -15.55 -6.61 -17.62
C ASP A 10 -16.10 -5.42 -18.43
N ASP A 11 -15.20 -4.55 -18.88
CA ASP A 11 -15.55 -3.44 -19.75
C ASP A 11 -15.93 -3.98 -21.14
N PRO A 12 -17.16 -3.74 -21.63
CA PRO A 12 -17.56 -4.20 -22.96
C PRO A 12 -16.71 -3.58 -24.09
N ASN A 13 -16.04 -2.45 -23.83
CA ASN A 13 -15.15 -1.79 -24.80
C ASN A 13 -13.70 -2.32 -24.72
N ASN A 14 -13.35 -3.13 -23.72
CA ASN A 14 -12.05 -3.74 -23.55
C ASN A 14 -12.19 -5.25 -23.30
N PRO A 15 -12.64 -6.02 -24.30
CA PRO A 15 -12.87 -7.45 -24.16
C PRO A 15 -11.58 -8.18 -23.78
N GLY A 16 -11.63 -8.95 -22.68
CA GLY A 16 -10.48 -9.68 -22.14
C GLY A 16 -9.46 -8.80 -21.40
N GLY A 17 -9.69 -7.49 -21.27
CA GLY A 17 -8.85 -6.61 -20.45
C GLY A 17 -7.42 -6.42 -20.95
N LEU A 18 -7.17 -6.62 -22.24
CA LEU A 18 -5.81 -6.60 -22.80
C LEU A 18 -5.20 -5.19 -22.86
N ASP A 19 -6.04 -4.15 -23.01
CA ASP A 19 -5.59 -2.78 -22.89
C ASP A 19 -5.60 -2.34 -21.42
N ILE A 20 -4.41 -2.29 -20.82
CA ILE A 20 -4.27 -1.93 -19.41
C ILE A 20 -4.63 -0.47 -19.13
N GLY A 21 -4.51 0.41 -20.15
CA GLY A 21 -4.85 1.82 -20.05
C GLY A 21 -6.36 2.01 -19.96
N LEU A 22 -7.12 1.36 -20.86
CA LEU A 22 -8.58 1.36 -20.78
C LEU A 22 -9.07 0.74 -19.48
N LEU A 23 -8.47 -0.37 -19.04
CA LEU A 23 -8.85 -1.00 -17.77
C LEU A 23 -8.65 -0.06 -16.58
N TYR A 24 -7.52 0.65 -16.52
CA TYR A 24 -7.26 1.61 -15.45
C TYR A 24 -8.31 2.73 -15.42
N GLU A 25 -8.65 3.25 -16.59
CA GLU A 25 -9.67 4.29 -16.72
C GLU A 25 -11.07 3.80 -16.34
N TYR A 26 -11.40 2.57 -16.72
CA TYR A 26 -12.64 1.91 -16.34
C TYR A 26 -12.76 1.77 -14.81
N VAL A 27 -11.73 1.23 -14.15
CA VAL A 27 -11.69 1.09 -12.68
C VAL A 27 -11.78 2.44 -11.98
N ARG A 28 -11.19 3.49 -12.55
CA ARG A 28 -11.16 4.84 -11.97
C ARG A 28 -12.50 5.57 -12.04
N SER A 29 -13.30 5.28 -13.06
CA SER A 29 -14.54 6.00 -13.37
C SER A 29 -15.81 5.24 -12.99
N THR A 30 -15.72 3.93 -12.82
CA THR A 30 -16.87 3.07 -12.51
C THR A 30 -17.21 3.11 -11.02
N ALA A 31 -18.47 3.39 -10.71
CA ALA A 31 -18.99 3.22 -9.35
C ALA A 31 -19.23 1.74 -9.06
N ILE A 32 -18.94 1.31 -7.82
CA ILE A 32 -19.17 -0.08 -7.41
C ILE A 32 -20.67 -0.31 -7.23
N ILE A 33 -21.17 -1.39 -7.82
CA ILE A 33 -22.57 -1.81 -7.68
C ILE A 33 -22.61 -2.99 -6.71
N TYR A 34 -23.41 -2.85 -5.66
CA TYR A 34 -23.57 -3.90 -4.65
C TYR A 34 -24.90 -4.63 -4.83
N PRO A 35 -24.91 -5.97 -4.76
CA PRO A 35 -26.17 -6.72 -4.72
C PRO A 35 -26.88 -6.52 -3.37
N GLU A 36 -28.18 -6.83 -3.34
CA GLU A 36 -29.01 -6.71 -2.13
C GLU A 36 -28.54 -7.62 -0.96
N SER A 37 -27.85 -8.71 -1.28
CA SER A 37 -27.31 -9.65 -0.28
C SER A 37 -26.20 -9.07 0.60
N VAL A 38 -25.56 -7.99 0.17
CA VAL A 38 -24.48 -7.33 0.92
C VAL A 38 -25.11 -6.34 1.90
N SER A 39 -24.81 -6.49 3.20
CA SER A 39 -25.30 -5.56 4.23
C SER A 39 -24.75 -4.15 4.05
N ASP A 40 -25.51 -3.15 4.51
CA ASP A 40 -25.10 -1.75 4.38
C ASP A 40 -23.77 -1.46 5.09
N ASP A 41 -23.53 -2.06 6.26
CA ASP A 41 -22.23 -1.96 6.96
C ASP A 41 -21.07 -2.53 6.13
N ALA A 42 -21.28 -3.62 5.38
CA ALA A 42 -20.25 -4.17 4.52
C ALA A 42 -19.97 -3.25 3.32
N ARG A 43 -21.04 -2.64 2.78
CA ARG A 43 -20.93 -1.65 1.69
C ARG A 43 -20.15 -0.43 2.15
N ASP A 44 -20.43 0.07 3.36
CA ASP A 44 -19.73 1.21 3.94
C ASP A 44 -18.22 0.93 4.07
N LEU A 45 -17.86 -0.21 4.66
CA LEU A 45 -16.46 -0.63 4.76
C LEU A 45 -15.78 -0.72 3.37
N MET A 46 -16.43 -1.37 2.41
CA MET A 46 -15.88 -1.52 1.05
C MET A 46 -15.72 -0.16 0.37
N ASN A 47 -16.66 0.77 0.53
CA ASN A 47 -16.55 2.12 0.01
C ASN A 47 -15.39 2.88 0.66
N ALA A 48 -15.14 2.70 1.96
CA ALA A 48 -14.01 3.31 2.64
C ALA A 48 -12.66 2.78 2.11
N MET A 49 -12.60 1.50 1.74
CA MET A 49 -11.39 0.83 1.23
C MET A 49 -11.12 1.08 -0.26
N LEU A 50 -12.18 1.14 -1.09
CA LEU A 50 -12.08 1.15 -2.55
C LEU A 50 -12.11 2.56 -3.14
N GLN A 51 -11.62 3.54 -2.38
CA GLN A 51 -11.49 4.91 -2.84
C GLN A 51 -10.44 5.05 -3.96
N VAL A 52 -10.85 5.71 -5.04
CA VAL A 52 -10.00 6.05 -6.19
C VAL A 52 -8.82 6.91 -5.77
N ARG A 53 -9.07 7.93 -4.94
CA ARG A 53 -8.05 8.82 -4.41
C ARG A 53 -7.45 8.23 -3.14
N ARG A 54 -6.12 7.98 -3.14
CA ARG A 54 -5.40 7.45 -1.97
C ARG A 54 -5.61 8.25 -0.69
N LYS A 55 -5.73 9.59 -0.79
CA LYS A 55 -5.95 10.48 0.36
C LYS A 55 -7.30 10.26 1.06
N ASN A 56 -8.29 9.76 0.32
CA ASN A 56 -9.63 9.53 0.85
C ASN A 56 -9.80 8.08 1.32
N ARG A 57 -8.86 7.20 0.96
CA ARG A 57 -8.88 5.80 1.33
C ARG A 57 -8.66 5.66 2.83
N ALA A 58 -9.51 4.87 3.48
CA ALA A 58 -9.38 4.59 4.89
C ALA A 58 -8.00 3.98 5.20
N ASN A 59 -7.43 4.40 6.33
CA ASN A 59 -6.22 3.81 6.87
C ASN A 59 -6.55 2.47 7.55
N ILE A 60 -5.52 1.67 7.86
CA ILE A 60 -5.72 0.34 8.43
C ILE A 60 -6.38 0.37 9.82
N SER A 61 -6.08 1.36 10.65
CA SER A 61 -6.67 1.50 11.99
C SER A 61 -8.17 1.83 11.91
N THR A 62 -8.57 2.68 10.97
CA THR A 62 -9.97 2.97 10.67
C THR A 62 -10.70 1.74 10.13
N ILE A 63 -10.04 0.93 9.29
CA ILE A 63 -10.60 -0.32 8.79
C ILE A 63 -10.82 -1.30 9.95
N MET A 64 -9.81 -1.51 10.80
CA MET A 64 -9.87 -2.45 11.93
C MET A 64 -10.92 -2.08 12.97
N SER A 65 -11.21 -0.79 13.14
CA SER A 65 -12.24 -0.29 14.07
C SER A 65 -13.64 -0.22 13.46
N HIS A 66 -13.83 -0.64 12.20
CA HIS A 66 -15.12 -0.58 11.54
C HIS A 66 -16.14 -1.54 12.15
N SER A 67 -17.39 -1.10 12.31
CA SER A 67 -18.48 -1.87 12.95
C SER A 67 -18.65 -3.26 12.35
N TRP A 68 -18.58 -3.36 11.02
CA TRP A 68 -18.65 -4.63 10.29
C TRP A 68 -17.60 -5.67 10.71
N LEU A 69 -16.42 -5.25 11.18
CA LEU A 69 -15.35 -6.14 11.67
C LEU A 69 -15.40 -6.37 13.18
N SER A 70 -16.31 -5.73 13.91
CA SER A 70 -16.43 -5.86 15.37
C SER A 70 -16.47 -7.32 15.86
N PRO A 71 -17.17 -8.27 15.19
CA PRO A 71 -17.19 -9.67 15.64
C PRO A 71 -15.86 -10.41 15.52
N ALA A 72 -14.89 -9.85 14.78
CA ALA A 72 -13.59 -10.47 14.50
C ALA A 72 -12.42 -9.75 15.18
N VAL A 73 -12.69 -8.74 16.02
CA VAL A 73 -11.64 -7.92 16.68
C VAL A 73 -10.67 -8.80 17.46
N ASP A 74 -11.17 -9.75 18.25
CA ASP A 74 -10.34 -10.64 19.06
C ASP A 74 -9.35 -11.45 18.21
N ILE A 75 -9.79 -11.90 17.02
CA ILE A 75 -8.94 -12.64 16.07
C ILE A 75 -7.78 -11.76 15.58
N PHE A 76 -8.04 -10.48 15.33
CA PHE A 76 -7.01 -9.55 14.88
C PHE A 76 -6.00 -9.24 15.98
N GLU A 77 -6.47 -9.02 17.20
CA GLU A 77 -5.61 -8.73 18.35
C GLU A 77 -4.72 -9.92 18.71
N ASP A 78 -5.28 -11.14 18.73
CA ASP A 78 -4.52 -12.36 18.99
C ASP A 78 -3.40 -12.58 17.96
N GLU A 79 -3.69 -12.41 16.68
CA GLU A 79 -2.68 -12.54 15.62
C GLU A 79 -1.65 -11.41 15.67
N LEU A 80 -2.05 -10.19 16.02
CA LEU A 80 -1.15 -9.06 16.16
C LEU A 80 -0.15 -9.31 17.30
N ASN A 81 -0.64 -9.74 18.47
CA ASN A 81 0.19 -10.10 19.61
C ASN A 81 1.15 -11.24 19.27
N ARG A 82 0.64 -12.29 18.61
CA ARG A 82 1.48 -13.41 18.15
C ARG A 82 2.60 -12.94 17.22
N LYS A 83 2.30 -12.06 16.25
CA LYS A 83 3.33 -11.52 15.34
C LYS A 83 4.33 -10.63 16.07
N MET A 84 3.87 -9.82 17.02
CA MET A 84 4.73 -8.98 17.86
C MET A 84 5.70 -9.84 18.67
N ASP A 85 5.24 -10.93 19.28
CA ASP A 85 6.09 -11.87 20.00
C ASP A 85 7.15 -12.50 19.09
N LEU A 86 6.79 -12.91 17.86
CA LEU A 86 7.75 -13.44 16.89
C LEU A 86 8.83 -12.43 16.51
N LEU A 87 8.46 -11.16 16.37
CA LEU A 87 9.40 -10.09 16.03
C LEU A 87 10.29 -9.72 17.22
N ASN A 88 9.74 -9.76 18.44
CA ASN A 88 10.49 -9.48 19.66
C ASN A 88 11.50 -10.61 19.97
N ILE A 89 11.13 -11.88 19.75
CA ILE A 89 12.03 -13.02 19.90
C ILE A 89 13.19 -12.96 18.88
N ALA A 90 12.94 -12.44 17.67
CA ALA A 90 13.99 -12.23 16.66
C ALA A 90 14.90 -11.02 16.98
N GLY A 91 14.54 -10.18 17.96
CA GLY A 91 15.28 -8.98 18.33
C GLY A 91 16.46 -9.21 19.27
N ASP A 92 16.44 -10.28 20.07
CA ASP A 92 17.46 -10.52 21.10
C ASP A 92 18.60 -11.45 20.62
N ASP A 93 18.36 -12.34 19.64
CA ASP A 93 19.32 -13.37 19.20
C ASP A 93 19.80 -13.24 17.73
N ALA A 94 19.50 -12.13 17.05
CA ALA A 94 20.01 -11.88 15.70
C ALA A 94 21.51 -11.53 15.72
N ILE A 95 22.35 -12.54 15.98
CA ILE A 95 23.72 -12.57 15.48
C ILE A 95 23.61 -12.51 13.95
N PHE A 96 23.82 -11.32 13.39
CA PHE A 96 23.95 -11.12 11.96
C PHE A 96 25.25 -11.79 11.49
N THR A 97 25.19 -13.09 11.26
CA THR A 97 26.22 -13.76 10.45
C THR A 97 25.93 -13.41 8.99
N ASP A 98 26.63 -12.39 8.49
CA ASP A 98 26.78 -12.25 7.04
C ASP A 98 27.35 -13.58 6.51
N SER A 99 26.78 -14.07 5.41
CA SER A 99 27.21 -15.20 4.58
C SER A 99 28.67 -15.14 4.06
N ARG A 100 29.53 -14.33 4.69
CA ARG A 100 30.98 -14.24 4.44
C ARG A 100 31.85 -14.33 5.69
N GLY A 101 31.33 -14.73 6.85
CA GLY A 101 32.16 -15.20 7.98
C GLY A 101 33.27 -14.23 8.42
N ILE A 102 32.96 -12.95 8.63
CA ILE A 102 33.89 -12.01 9.26
C ILE A 102 33.24 -11.40 10.49
N GLU A 103 33.77 -11.74 11.66
CA GLU A 103 33.43 -11.13 12.94
C GLU A 103 33.93 -9.67 12.97
N ARG A 104 33.00 -8.70 13.08
CA ARG A 104 33.34 -7.30 13.33
C ARG A 104 33.14 -6.98 14.81
N ILE A 105 34.27 -6.82 15.49
CA ILE A 105 34.38 -6.27 16.83
C ILE A 105 33.82 -4.84 16.83
N SER A 106 32.92 -4.55 17.77
CA SER A 106 32.39 -3.22 18.05
C SER A 106 33.46 -2.34 18.71
N SER A 107 33.78 -1.18 18.12
CA SER A 107 34.44 -0.08 18.82
C SER A 107 33.73 1.25 18.57
N LYS A 108 32.96 1.66 19.57
CA LYS A 108 32.74 3.00 20.15
C LYS A 108 32.74 4.25 19.24
N HIS A 109 31.60 4.93 19.30
CA HIS A 109 31.42 6.38 19.57
C HIS A 109 32.04 7.38 18.57
N ASP A 110 31.19 8.05 17.78
CA ASP A 110 31.24 9.52 17.74
C ASP A 110 29.89 10.14 17.35
N SER A 111 29.64 11.29 17.94
CA SER A 111 28.40 12.04 18.00
C SER A 111 28.39 13.12 16.93
N SER A 112 27.40 13.15 16.04
CA SER A 112 27.07 14.32 15.23
C SER A 112 25.60 14.29 14.81
N GLU A 113 24.92 15.43 15.01
CA GLU A 113 23.48 15.67 14.81
C GLU A 113 22.94 15.33 13.41
N PRO A 114 21.64 14.98 13.26
CA PRO A 114 21.04 14.73 11.96
C PRO A 114 20.69 16.03 11.23
N SER A 115 21.33 16.25 10.08
CA SER A 115 20.91 17.26 9.09
C SER A 115 19.61 16.82 8.39
N SER A 116 18.72 17.78 8.14
CA SER A 116 17.37 17.63 7.57
C SER A 116 17.29 16.83 6.24
N PRO A 117 16.13 16.23 5.91
CA PRO A 117 16.02 15.30 4.78
C PRO A 117 16.11 16.02 3.43
N THR A 118 17.11 15.65 2.64
CA THR A 118 17.26 16.08 1.25
C THR A 118 16.11 15.53 0.40
N ILE A 119 15.34 16.45 -0.21
CA ILE A 119 14.32 16.13 -1.22
C ILE A 119 15.00 15.48 -2.43
N TYR A 120 14.60 14.25 -2.75
CA TYR A 120 15.07 13.53 -3.93
C TYR A 120 14.64 14.29 -5.21
N GLN A 121 15.60 14.86 -5.93
CA GLN A 121 15.37 15.35 -7.30
C GLN A 121 15.83 14.27 -8.30
N PRO A 122 14.94 13.76 -9.17
CA PRO A 122 15.34 12.80 -10.19
C PRO A 122 16.23 13.46 -11.25
N LYS A 123 17.33 12.80 -11.62
CA LYS A 123 18.23 13.25 -12.69
C LYS A 123 17.52 13.20 -14.05
N PRO A 124 17.67 14.23 -14.92
CA PRO A 124 17.02 14.24 -16.23
C PRO A 124 17.62 13.15 -17.15
N ARG A 125 16.74 12.32 -17.72
CA ARG A 125 17.08 11.32 -18.74
C ARG A 125 17.41 12.04 -20.05
N ARG A 126 18.63 11.86 -20.58
CA ARG A 126 19.02 12.36 -21.91
C ARG A 126 18.41 11.47 -23.00
N LEU A 127 17.67 12.08 -23.93
CA LEU A 127 17.24 11.44 -25.18
C LEU A 127 18.37 11.52 -26.24
N PRO A 128 18.47 10.55 -27.15
CA PRO A 128 19.63 10.36 -28.04
C PRO A 128 19.79 11.39 -29.18
N ASN A 129 19.07 12.51 -29.15
CA ASN A 129 18.96 13.43 -30.29
C ASN A 129 19.01 14.92 -29.90
N GLY A 130 19.60 15.27 -28.75
CA GLY A 130 20.03 16.65 -28.45
C GLY A 130 18.92 17.68 -28.22
N GLN A 131 17.65 17.27 -28.12
CA GLN A 131 16.56 18.18 -27.76
C GLN A 131 16.31 18.18 -26.24
N THR A 132 16.17 19.39 -25.68
CA THR A 132 15.86 19.60 -24.25
C THR A 132 14.37 19.92 -24.12
N VAL A 133 13.62 19.13 -23.34
CA VAL A 133 12.23 19.49 -22.99
C VAL A 133 12.28 20.47 -21.82
N ARG A 134 11.93 21.74 -22.07
CA ARG A 134 11.64 22.71 -20.99
C ARG A 134 10.26 22.39 -20.42
N LEU A 135 10.19 21.82 -19.22
CA LEU A 135 8.96 21.88 -18.43
C LEU A 135 8.83 23.32 -17.92
N LEU A 136 7.88 24.07 -18.46
CA LEU A 136 7.37 25.27 -17.80
C LEU A 136 6.59 24.79 -16.57
N ALA A 137 7.11 25.06 -15.38
CA ALA A 137 6.31 25.08 -14.17
C ALA A 137 5.43 26.34 -14.23
N MET A 138 4.12 26.16 -14.40
CA MET A 138 3.14 27.17 -14.01
C MET A 138 2.59 26.76 -12.65
N LEU A 139 2.72 27.74 -11.74
CA LEU A 139 2.21 27.92 -10.37
C LEU A 139 1.10 26.97 -9.90
#